data_AF-A0A4Q4Z269-F1
#
_entry.id   AF-A0A4Q4Z269-F1
#
_cell.length_a   1.000
_cell.length_b   1.000
_cell.length_c   1.000
_cell.angle_alpha   90.00
_cell.angle_beta   90.00
_cell.angle_gamma   90.00
#
_symmetry.space_group_name_H-M   'P 1'
#
loop_
_entity.id
_entity.type
_entity.pdbx_description
1 polymer ?
#
loop_
_entity_poly.entity_id
_entity_poly.type
_entity_poly.pdbx_seq_one_letter_code
_entity_poly.pdbx_strand_id
1 'polypeptide(L)'
;MLSPDGRSRMWDAGANGYACGEGWKNPWDNYLIRDCYARSGLDLSNPEHRPQYFEAHGTGTPAGDPVEAEAISSAFFPNYEESHKEFDRLYVGSIRTLISHTGGTAGLAGILKASLALQNSIIPPNLLLKRLNPRIQPFYANLQVPTWAVQWPTVLGGGPRRASVNSFGFGGTNAHAILESHTPAQCQVPGVTVAFAPFVFSAASENSLRAYLSEFHDYVRANDDINLRDIAYTLYARRTFHQVATTISAGSANELCTKLDQKLQAAQSDPGEALGVRTLHQGPDAGSPSILGVFTGQGAQWARMGSDLITSSPVARHVLEKLEARLSQLPQTDIPSWSLLEELQKDASSSRIGEAPIAQPLCTAVQILQIELLRAAGIEFTAMVGHSSGEIAVAYAAAFISAEDAIRIAYYRGLHSGLARGRRGQPGAMMAVQIGST
;
A
#
# COMPACT_ATOMS: atom_id res chain seq x y z
N MET A 1 1.48 -23.57 -40.91
CA MET A 1 0.78 -22.58 -40.05
C MET A 1 1.73 -21.49 -39.52
N LEU A 2 3.03 -21.75 -39.40
CA LEU A 2 4.01 -20.75 -38.99
C LEU A 2 4.30 -19.73 -40.09
N SER A 3 4.53 -18.47 -39.72
CA SER A 3 5.09 -17.47 -40.61
C SER A 3 6.59 -17.76 -40.85
N PRO A 4 7.07 -17.76 -42.11
CA PRO A 4 8.49 -17.93 -42.44
C PRO A 4 9.41 -16.87 -41.82
N ASP A 5 8.89 -15.69 -41.46
CA ASP A 5 9.68 -14.59 -40.90
C ASP A 5 9.50 -14.43 -39.38
N GLY A 6 8.79 -15.37 -38.73
CA GLY A 6 8.61 -15.38 -37.28
C GLY A 6 7.80 -14.18 -36.75
N ARG A 7 6.87 -13.63 -37.54
CA ARG A 7 6.05 -12.47 -37.13
C ARG A 7 4.56 -12.70 -37.40
N SER A 8 3.72 -12.36 -36.42
CA SER A 8 2.25 -12.43 -36.54
C SER A 8 1.69 -11.10 -37.04
N ARG A 9 1.14 -11.05 -38.26
CA ARG A 9 0.59 -9.82 -38.86
C ARG A 9 -0.94 -9.81 -38.79
N MET A 10 -1.48 -9.48 -37.62
CA MET A 10 -2.92 -9.38 -37.46
C MET A 10 -3.52 -8.47 -38.53
N TRP A 11 -4.43 -9.03 -39.34
CA TRP A 11 -5.29 -8.35 -40.31
C TRP A 11 -4.58 -7.70 -41.50
N ASP A 12 -3.27 -7.89 -41.64
CA ASP A 12 -2.51 -7.40 -42.78
C ASP A 12 -2.70 -8.31 -44.02
N ALA A 13 -2.62 -7.71 -45.20
CA ALA A 13 -2.67 -8.44 -46.47
C ALA A 13 -1.49 -9.43 -46.63
N GLY A 14 -0.37 -9.18 -45.94
CA GLY A 14 0.80 -10.06 -45.87
C GLY A 14 0.74 -11.10 -44.74
N ALA A 15 -0.40 -11.26 -44.07
CA ALA A 15 -0.62 -12.33 -43.08
C ALA A 15 -0.37 -13.71 -43.72
N ASN A 16 0.61 -14.44 -43.17
CA ASN A 16 1.13 -15.70 -43.73
C ASN A 16 1.34 -16.78 -42.67
N GLY A 17 0.78 -16.59 -41.46
CA GLY A 17 0.94 -17.49 -40.32
C GLY A 17 1.28 -16.75 -39.04
N TYR A 18 1.29 -17.48 -37.94
CA TYR A 18 1.75 -16.97 -36.64
C TYR A 18 3.23 -17.31 -36.44
N ALA A 19 3.89 -16.59 -35.55
CA ALA A 19 5.33 -16.74 -35.31
C ALA A 19 5.73 -18.02 -34.55
N CYS A 20 4.91 -18.51 -33.60
CA CYS A 20 4.99 -19.84 -32.94
C CYS A 20 3.64 -20.21 -32.30
N GLY A 21 3.34 -21.50 -32.05
CA GLY A 21 2.05 -21.94 -31.46
C GLY A 21 1.15 -22.75 -32.40
N GLU A 22 -0.15 -22.89 -32.10
CA GLU A 22 -1.17 -23.53 -32.95
C GLU A 22 -2.52 -22.84 -32.71
N GLY A 23 -3.33 -22.64 -33.76
CA GLY A 23 -4.67 -22.05 -33.64
C GLY A 23 -5.53 -22.30 -34.87
N TRP A 24 -6.73 -22.87 -34.64
CA TRP A 24 -7.80 -23.06 -35.63
C TRP A 24 -9.08 -22.45 -35.04
N LYS A 25 -9.85 -21.73 -35.86
CA LYS A 25 -11.05 -21.00 -35.41
C LYS A 25 -12.33 -21.71 -35.85
N ASN A 26 -13.34 -21.71 -34.99
CA ASN A 26 -14.67 -22.23 -35.29
C ASN A 26 -15.64 -21.08 -35.60
N PRO A 27 -16.66 -21.29 -36.45
CA PRO A 27 -17.60 -20.25 -36.90
C PRO A 27 -18.57 -19.72 -35.81
N TRP A 28 -18.43 -20.15 -34.56
CA TRP A 28 -19.34 -19.80 -33.45
C TRP A 28 -18.83 -18.64 -32.57
N ASP A 29 -17.75 -17.96 -32.98
CA ASP A 29 -17.08 -16.89 -32.20
C ASP A 29 -18.03 -15.73 -31.83
N ASN A 30 -18.97 -15.39 -32.70
CA ASN A 30 -19.98 -14.35 -32.46
C ASN A 30 -20.92 -14.71 -31.29
N TYR A 31 -21.33 -15.99 -31.19
CA TYR A 31 -22.20 -16.45 -30.09
C TYR A 31 -21.50 -16.29 -28.74
N LEU A 32 -20.21 -16.65 -28.66
CA LEU A 32 -19.43 -16.53 -27.42
C LEU A 32 -19.33 -15.08 -26.94
N ILE A 33 -19.08 -14.12 -27.85
CA ILE A 33 -19.04 -12.70 -27.51
C ILE A 33 -20.40 -12.28 -26.94
N ARG A 34 -21.49 -12.56 -27.66
CA ARG A 34 -22.86 -12.20 -27.23
C ARG A 34 -23.25 -12.82 -25.89
N ASP A 35 -22.96 -14.12 -25.70
CA ASP A 35 -23.22 -14.83 -24.46
C ASP A 35 -22.47 -14.21 -23.28
N CYS A 36 -21.18 -13.90 -23.43
CA CYS A 36 -20.37 -13.31 -22.36
C CYS A 36 -20.88 -11.93 -21.93
N TYR A 37 -21.28 -11.09 -22.90
CA TYR A 37 -21.90 -9.79 -22.63
C TYR A 37 -23.25 -9.92 -21.94
N ALA A 38 -24.13 -10.79 -22.44
CA ALA A 38 -25.43 -11.04 -21.84
C ALA A 38 -25.31 -11.56 -20.39
N ARG A 39 -24.40 -12.50 -20.14
CA ARG A 39 -24.12 -13.03 -18.79
C ARG A 39 -23.55 -11.98 -17.83
N SER A 40 -22.90 -10.96 -18.37
CA SER A 40 -22.38 -9.82 -17.61
C SER A 40 -23.42 -8.71 -17.41
N GLY A 41 -24.66 -8.90 -17.87
CA GLY A 41 -25.71 -7.87 -17.80
C GLY A 41 -25.51 -6.70 -18.78
N LEU A 42 -24.62 -6.87 -19.77
CA LEU A 42 -24.28 -5.84 -20.75
C LEU A 42 -25.01 -6.13 -22.07
N ASP A 43 -25.96 -5.26 -22.42
CA ASP A 43 -26.68 -5.31 -23.69
C ASP A 43 -25.89 -4.64 -24.84
N LEU A 44 -25.44 -5.43 -25.82
CA LEU A 44 -24.73 -4.94 -27.00
C LEU A 44 -25.56 -4.04 -27.93
N SER A 45 -26.89 -4.03 -27.80
CA SER A 45 -27.74 -3.07 -28.51
C SER A 45 -27.54 -1.65 -28.00
N ASN A 46 -27.16 -1.49 -26.72
CA ASN A 46 -26.82 -0.22 -26.10
C ASN A 46 -25.33 0.12 -26.33
N PRO A 47 -25.00 1.23 -27.04
CA PRO A 47 -23.60 1.67 -27.22
C PRO A 47 -22.82 1.87 -25.92
N GLU A 48 -23.46 2.24 -24.81
CA GLU A 48 -22.80 2.44 -23.50
C GLU A 48 -22.24 1.15 -22.90
N HIS A 49 -22.81 0.00 -23.27
CA HIS A 49 -22.41 -1.30 -22.79
C HIS A 49 -21.30 -1.94 -23.65
N ARG A 50 -21.06 -1.41 -24.85
CA ARG A 50 -20.02 -1.92 -25.76
C ARG A 50 -18.61 -1.62 -25.22
N PRO A 51 -17.60 -2.39 -25.63
CA PRO A 51 -16.22 -2.06 -25.37
C PRO A 51 -15.75 -0.93 -26.31
N GLN A 52 -14.76 -0.15 -25.89
CA GLN A 52 -14.05 0.76 -26.79
C GLN A 52 -12.82 0.10 -27.41
N TYR A 53 -12.31 -0.96 -26.78
CA TYR A 53 -11.13 -1.70 -27.23
C TYR A 53 -11.38 -3.20 -27.28
N PHE A 54 -10.85 -3.87 -28.31
CA PHE A 54 -10.90 -5.30 -28.51
C PHE A 54 -9.48 -5.84 -28.73
N GLU A 55 -8.97 -6.58 -27.76
CA GLU A 55 -7.74 -7.35 -27.89
C GLU A 55 -8.09 -8.71 -28.53
N ALA A 56 -7.89 -8.78 -29.85
CA ALA A 56 -8.23 -9.94 -30.67
C ALA A 56 -7.26 -11.11 -30.45
N HIS A 57 -7.70 -12.31 -30.79
CA HIS A 57 -6.82 -13.47 -30.93
C HIS A 57 -5.78 -13.20 -32.03
N GLY A 58 -6.19 -12.64 -33.18
CA GLY A 58 -5.33 -11.92 -34.13
C GLY A 58 -3.97 -12.58 -34.39
N THR A 59 -3.97 -13.79 -34.92
CA THR A 59 -2.76 -14.60 -35.12
C THR A 59 -2.01 -14.29 -36.40
N GLY A 60 -2.55 -13.47 -37.30
CA GLY A 60 -1.94 -13.23 -38.60
C GLY A 60 -2.10 -14.42 -39.54
N THR A 61 -3.17 -15.21 -39.35
CA THR A 61 -3.45 -16.37 -40.20
C THR A 61 -4.37 -15.97 -41.36
N PRO A 62 -4.10 -16.42 -42.59
CA PRO A 62 -4.94 -16.06 -43.74
C PRO A 62 -6.41 -16.44 -43.58
N ALA A 63 -6.71 -17.55 -42.91
CA ALA A 63 -8.08 -18.04 -42.75
C ALA A 63 -8.74 -17.49 -41.46
N GLY A 64 -8.00 -17.48 -40.35
CA GLY A 64 -8.59 -17.12 -39.06
C GLY A 64 -8.86 -15.63 -38.90
N ASP A 65 -8.00 -14.76 -39.43
CA ASP A 65 -8.15 -13.31 -39.24
C ASP A 65 -9.46 -12.74 -39.85
N PRO A 66 -9.86 -13.12 -41.08
CA PRO A 66 -11.18 -12.75 -41.61
C PRO A 66 -12.36 -13.24 -40.77
N VAL A 67 -12.34 -14.50 -40.31
CA VAL A 67 -13.41 -15.09 -39.50
C VAL A 67 -13.59 -14.34 -38.18
N GLU A 68 -12.49 -13.95 -37.54
CA GLU A 68 -12.57 -13.19 -36.29
C GLU A 68 -13.04 -11.75 -36.52
N ALA A 69 -12.59 -11.09 -37.59
CA ALA A 69 -13.09 -9.74 -37.92
C ALA A 69 -14.59 -9.75 -38.20
N GLU A 70 -15.07 -10.75 -38.94
CA GLU A 70 -16.50 -10.98 -39.17
C GLU A 70 -17.26 -11.22 -37.87
N ALA A 71 -16.74 -12.08 -36.99
CA ALA A 71 -17.37 -12.37 -35.70
C ALA A 71 -17.48 -11.13 -34.80
N ILE A 72 -16.42 -10.33 -34.72
CA ILE A 72 -16.40 -9.07 -33.96
C ILE A 72 -17.42 -8.09 -34.54
N SER A 73 -17.35 -7.84 -35.86
CA SER A 73 -18.26 -6.93 -36.55
C SER A 73 -19.72 -7.35 -36.36
N SER A 74 -20.02 -8.63 -36.59
CA SER A 74 -21.37 -9.19 -36.48
C SER A 74 -21.91 -9.18 -35.04
N ALA A 75 -21.05 -9.26 -34.02
CA ALA A 75 -21.45 -9.23 -32.62
C ALA A 75 -21.87 -7.83 -32.16
N PHE A 76 -21.04 -6.83 -32.45
CA PHE A 76 -21.23 -5.45 -31.97
C PHE A 76 -22.03 -4.57 -32.92
N PHE A 77 -22.04 -4.87 -34.22
CA PHE A 77 -22.64 -4.05 -35.28
C PHE A 77 -23.50 -4.89 -36.25
N PRO A 78 -24.55 -5.59 -35.77
CA PRO A 78 -25.34 -6.51 -36.60
C PRO A 78 -26.11 -5.84 -37.76
N ASN A 79 -26.40 -4.55 -37.65
CA ASN A 79 -27.25 -3.82 -38.60
C ASN A 79 -26.49 -2.91 -39.57
N TYR A 80 -25.18 -3.15 -39.80
CA TYR A 80 -24.37 -2.51 -40.85
C TYR A 80 -24.80 -1.08 -41.25
N GLU A 81 -24.73 -0.15 -40.30
CA GLU A 81 -24.85 1.27 -40.58
C GLU A 81 -23.49 1.91 -40.34
N GLU A 82 -22.88 2.39 -41.43
CA GLU A 82 -21.64 3.16 -41.35
C GLU A 82 -21.93 4.44 -40.56
N SER A 83 -21.47 4.47 -39.32
CA SER A 83 -21.56 5.64 -38.44
C SER A 83 -20.17 6.22 -38.26
N HIS A 84 -20.02 7.50 -38.61
CA HIS A 84 -18.77 8.23 -38.40
C HIS A 84 -18.63 8.80 -36.98
N LYS A 85 -19.54 8.45 -36.06
CA LYS A 85 -19.48 8.89 -34.67
C LYS A 85 -18.36 8.15 -33.94
N GLU A 86 -17.64 8.86 -33.08
CA GLU A 86 -16.47 8.31 -32.37
C GLU A 86 -16.83 7.10 -31.49
N PHE A 87 -18.00 7.11 -30.86
CA PHE A 87 -18.49 6.04 -29.99
C PHE A 87 -19.02 4.80 -30.74
N ASP A 88 -19.22 4.90 -32.06
CA ASP A 88 -19.60 3.77 -32.92
C ASP A 88 -18.37 3.11 -33.55
N ARG A 89 -17.17 3.42 -33.03
CA ARG A 89 -15.91 2.86 -33.46
C ARG A 89 -15.30 1.96 -32.38
N LEU A 90 -15.01 0.72 -32.77
CA LEU A 90 -14.32 -0.25 -31.93
C LEU A 90 -12.86 -0.37 -32.35
N TYR A 91 -11.94 -0.02 -31.46
CA TYR A 91 -10.52 -0.23 -31.72
C TYR A 91 -10.15 -1.70 -31.55
N VAL A 92 -9.40 -2.26 -32.50
CA VAL A 92 -9.00 -3.67 -32.46
C VAL A 92 -7.49 -3.81 -32.56
N GLY A 93 -6.88 -4.57 -31.67
CA GLY A 93 -5.44 -4.85 -31.68
C GLY A 93 -5.13 -6.28 -31.29
N SER A 94 -3.87 -6.69 -31.48
CA SER A 94 -3.37 -7.96 -30.94
C SER A 94 -1.94 -7.78 -30.43
N ILE A 95 -1.70 -8.20 -29.18
CA ILE A 95 -0.38 -8.24 -28.54
C ILE A 95 0.58 -9.16 -29.29
N ARG A 96 0.04 -10.12 -30.07
CA ARG A 96 0.84 -11.07 -30.85
C ARG A 96 1.63 -10.38 -31.96
N THR A 97 1.23 -9.16 -32.35
CA THR A 97 2.01 -8.32 -33.27
C THR A 97 3.27 -7.72 -32.63
N LEU A 98 3.33 -7.67 -31.29
CA LEU A 98 4.43 -7.12 -30.50
C LEU A 98 5.36 -8.22 -29.96
N ILE A 99 4.78 -9.27 -29.35
CA ILE A 99 5.54 -10.30 -28.63
C ILE A 99 5.40 -11.70 -29.21
N SER A 100 4.87 -11.84 -30.43
CA SER A 100 4.53 -13.14 -31.03
C SER A 100 3.40 -13.87 -30.25
N HIS A 101 3.04 -15.06 -30.69
CA HIS A 101 2.04 -15.90 -30.04
C HIS A 101 2.68 -16.77 -28.96
N THR A 102 2.40 -16.46 -27.69
CA THR A 102 3.04 -17.10 -26.52
C THR A 102 2.43 -18.46 -26.13
N GLY A 103 1.93 -19.23 -27.10
CA GLY A 103 1.26 -20.51 -26.85
C GLY A 103 0.16 -20.44 -25.78
N GLY A 104 0.26 -21.29 -24.75
CA GLY A 104 -0.74 -21.39 -23.67
C GLY A 104 -0.96 -20.10 -22.87
N THR A 105 -0.03 -19.14 -22.90
CA THR A 105 -0.18 -17.86 -22.18
C THR A 105 -0.75 -16.74 -23.03
N ALA A 106 -1.11 -17.00 -24.29
CA ALA A 106 -1.48 -15.95 -25.24
C ALA A 106 -2.76 -15.19 -24.84
N GLY A 107 -3.69 -15.83 -24.11
CA GLY A 107 -4.85 -15.15 -23.52
C GLY A 107 -4.46 -14.21 -22.37
N LEU A 108 -3.60 -14.66 -21.46
CA LEU A 108 -3.11 -13.83 -20.34
C LEU A 108 -2.28 -12.63 -20.84
N ALA A 109 -1.49 -12.82 -21.89
CA ALA A 109 -0.78 -11.73 -22.55
C ALA A 109 -1.75 -10.65 -23.04
N GLY A 110 -2.86 -11.05 -23.69
CA GLY A 110 -3.93 -10.12 -24.10
C GLY A 110 -4.59 -9.42 -22.93
N ILE A 111 -4.91 -10.14 -21.84
CA ILE A 111 -5.44 -9.58 -20.60
C ILE A 111 -4.50 -8.53 -20.00
N LEU A 112 -3.19 -8.80 -19.95
CA LEU A 112 -2.21 -7.85 -19.42
C LEU A 112 -2.18 -6.56 -20.24
N LYS A 113 -2.16 -6.66 -21.57
CA LYS A 113 -2.19 -5.49 -22.46
C LYS A 113 -3.49 -4.70 -22.30
N ALA A 114 -4.64 -5.37 -22.29
CA ALA A 114 -5.94 -4.72 -22.08
C ALA A 114 -6.03 -4.04 -20.71
N SER A 115 -5.57 -4.70 -19.65
CA SER A 115 -5.52 -4.14 -18.29
C SER A 115 -4.63 -2.89 -18.22
N LEU A 116 -3.42 -2.95 -18.77
CA LEU A 116 -2.51 -1.80 -18.81
C LEU A 116 -3.09 -0.66 -19.65
N ALA A 117 -3.75 -0.97 -20.76
CA ALA A 117 -4.42 0.02 -21.60
C ALA A 117 -5.56 0.73 -20.84
N LEU A 118 -6.36 0.00 -20.07
CA LEU A 118 -7.43 0.53 -19.21
C LEU A 118 -6.91 1.41 -18.06
N GLN A 119 -5.82 0.97 -17.41
CA GLN A 119 -5.18 1.69 -16.30
C GLN A 119 -4.57 3.00 -16.79
N ASN A 120 -3.88 2.98 -17.93
CA ASN A 120 -3.20 4.16 -18.49
C ASN A 120 -4.12 5.02 -19.37
N SER A 121 -5.37 4.60 -19.62
CA SER A 121 -6.30 5.28 -20.52
C SER A 121 -5.72 5.52 -21.92
N ILE A 122 -4.97 4.55 -22.44
CA ILE A 122 -4.31 4.60 -23.75
C ILE A 122 -4.51 3.27 -24.46
N ILE A 123 -4.96 3.32 -25.72
CA ILE A 123 -5.02 2.16 -26.61
C ILE A 123 -3.66 2.00 -27.31
N PRO A 124 -2.92 0.91 -27.09
CA PRO A 124 -1.60 0.71 -27.65
C PRO A 124 -1.63 0.37 -29.15
N PRO A 125 -0.55 0.67 -29.88
CA PRO A 125 -0.47 0.40 -31.31
C PRO A 125 -0.44 -1.10 -31.65
N ASN A 126 -0.88 -1.41 -32.86
CA ASN A 126 -0.73 -2.69 -33.54
C ASN A 126 0.38 -2.57 -34.61
N LEU A 127 1.53 -3.20 -34.34
CA LEU A 127 2.80 -2.85 -34.99
C LEU A 127 2.88 -3.22 -36.48
N LEU A 128 2.26 -4.33 -36.89
CA LEU A 128 2.56 -5.00 -38.16
C LEU A 128 1.46 -4.86 -39.22
N LEU A 129 0.58 -3.85 -39.10
CA LEU A 129 -0.42 -3.54 -40.11
C LEU A 129 0.11 -2.48 -41.09
N LYS A 130 0.33 -2.87 -42.35
CA LYS A 130 0.71 -1.99 -43.46
C LYS A 130 -0.42 -1.78 -44.45
N ARG A 131 -1.13 -2.86 -44.80
CA ARG A 131 -2.25 -2.85 -45.73
C ARG A 131 -3.32 -3.81 -45.23
N LEU A 132 -4.55 -3.32 -45.04
CA LEU A 132 -5.66 -4.17 -44.61
C LEU A 132 -5.90 -5.32 -45.59
N ASN A 133 -6.13 -6.51 -45.07
CA ASN A 133 -6.49 -7.68 -45.87
C ASN A 133 -7.85 -7.43 -46.59
N PRO A 134 -7.93 -7.60 -47.92
CA PRO A 134 -9.18 -7.39 -48.67
C PRO A 134 -10.36 -8.24 -48.17
N ARG A 135 -10.10 -9.42 -47.60
CA ARG A 135 -11.14 -10.28 -47.01
C ARG A 135 -11.70 -9.75 -45.68
N ILE A 136 -11.05 -8.76 -45.08
CA ILE A 136 -11.49 -8.10 -43.83
C ILE A 136 -12.24 -6.80 -44.12
N GLN A 137 -12.02 -6.19 -45.29
CA GLN A 137 -12.65 -4.92 -45.67
C GLN A 137 -14.18 -4.88 -45.46
N PRO A 138 -14.96 -5.93 -45.79
CA PRO A 138 -16.42 -5.93 -45.56
C PRO A 138 -16.83 -5.81 -44.08
N PHE A 139 -15.94 -6.11 -43.15
CA PHE A 139 -16.21 -6.14 -41.71
C PHE A 139 -15.59 -4.94 -40.97
N TYR A 140 -14.85 -4.09 -41.68
CA TYR A 140 -13.98 -3.07 -41.08
C TYR A 140 -14.65 -1.71 -40.84
N ALA A 141 -15.86 -1.46 -41.35
CA ALA A 141 -16.48 -0.12 -41.33
C ALA A 141 -16.52 0.54 -39.93
N ASN A 142 -16.89 -0.23 -38.89
CA ASN A 142 -16.93 0.23 -37.49
C ASN A 142 -15.71 -0.21 -36.68
N LEU A 143 -14.72 -0.86 -37.31
CA LEU A 143 -13.52 -1.37 -36.65
C LEU A 143 -12.31 -0.51 -37.04
N GLN A 144 -11.40 -0.27 -36.10
CA GLN A 144 -10.17 0.45 -36.40
C GLN A 144 -8.97 -0.20 -35.73
N VAL A 145 -7.96 -0.56 -36.51
CA VAL A 145 -6.69 -1.04 -35.97
C VAL A 145 -5.74 0.15 -35.82
N PRO A 146 -5.39 0.57 -34.59
CA PRO A 146 -4.49 1.70 -34.38
C PRO A 146 -3.04 1.30 -34.68
N THR A 147 -2.31 2.10 -35.46
CA THR A 147 -0.87 1.87 -35.74
C THR A 147 0.05 2.80 -34.93
N TRP A 148 -0.53 3.72 -34.16
CA TRP A 148 0.13 4.54 -33.13
C TRP A 148 -0.68 4.44 -31.82
N ALA A 149 -0.11 4.90 -30.70
CA ALA A 149 -0.84 4.96 -29.43
C ALA A 149 -1.96 6.01 -29.51
N VAL A 150 -3.18 5.63 -29.14
CA VAL A 150 -4.36 6.51 -29.19
C VAL A 150 -4.88 6.72 -27.78
N GLN A 151 -5.29 7.94 -27.44
CA GLN A 151 -5.98 8.20 -26.17
C GLN A 151 -7.25 7.34 -26.09
N TRP A 152 -7.57 6.83 -24.90
CA TRP A 152 -8.82 6.07 -24.74
C TRP A 152 -10.03 6.96 -25.10
N PRO A 153 -10.96 6.48 -25.95
CA PRO A 153 -12.12 7.28 -26.37
C PRO A 153 -12.99 7.72 -25.19
N THR A 154 -13.71 8.83 -25.37
CA THR A 154 -14.68 9.29 -24.38
C THR A 154 -15.76 8.22 -24.16
N VAL A 155 -15.99 7.82 -22.91
CA VAL A 155 -17.00 6.81 -22.57
C VAL A 155 -18.37 7.47 -22.48
N LEU A 156 -19.34 6.94 -23.24
CA LEU A 156 -20.72 7.38 -23.19
C LEU A 156 -21.35 7.09 -21.82
N GLY A 157 -22.27 7.97 -21.39
CA GLY A 157 -23.04 7.78 -20.16
C GLY A 157 -22.22 7.82 -18.85
N GLY A 158 -20.92 8.14 -18.91
CA GLY A 158 -20.04 8.12 -17.74
C GLY A 158 -19.71 6.72 -17.21
N GLY A 159 -19.93 5.68 -18.01
CA GLY A 159 -19.60 4.30 -17.66
C GLY A 159 -18.08 4.04 -17.56
N PRO A 160 -17.67 2.83 -17.13
CA PRO A 160 -16.25 2.47 -17.08
C PRO A 160 -15.68 2.32 -18.49
N ARG A 161 -14.37 2.58 -18.64
CA ARG A 161 -13.63 2.15 -19.84
C ARG A 161 -13.71 0.63 -19.92
N ARG A 162 -14.00 0.10 -21.10
CA ARG A 162 -14.25 -1.34 -21.29
C ARG A 162 -13.46 -1.93 -22.45
N ALA A 163 -12.82 -3.06 -22.19
CA ALA A 163 -12.07 -3.83 -23.17
C ALA A 163 -12.60 -5.27 -23.27
N SER A 164 -12.56 -5.82 -24.48
CA SER A 164 -12.74 -7.26 -24.72
C SER A 164 -11.41 -7.93 -24.98
N VAL A 165 -11.27 -9.21 -24.60
CA VAL A 165 -10.10 -10.03 -24.92
C VAL A 165 -10.56 -11.37 -25.48
N ASN A 166 -10.08 -11.74 -26.67
CA ASN A 166 -10.27 -13.05 -27.27
C ASN A 166 -9.02 -13.91 -27.20
N SER A 167 -9.20 -15.20 -26.94
CA SER A 167 -8.15 -16.20 -27.14
C SER A 167 -8.75 -17.54 -27.54
N PHE A 168 -8.27 -18.08 -28.66
CA PHE A 168 -8.79 -19.32 -29.25
C PHE A 168 -7.69 -20.39 -29.29
N GLY A 169 -8.03 -21.58 -28.79
CA GLY A 169 -7.14 -22.74 -28.83
C GLY A 169 -7.37 -23.56 -30.09
N PHE A 170 -6.31 -24.16 -30.63
CA PHE A 170 -6.40 -25.05 -31.79
C PHE A 170 -7.39 -26.21 -31.62
N GLY A 171 -7.56 -26.72 -30.39
CA GLY A 171 -8.55 -27.75 -30.07
C GLY A 171 -10.01 -27.31 -30.18
N GLY A 172 -10.29 -26.09 -30.65
CA GLY A 172 -11.64 -25.56 -30.85
C GLY A 172 -12.29 -24.93 -29.61
N THR A 173 -11.54 -24.84 -28.50
CA THR A 173 -11.99 -24.13 -27.29
C THR A 173 -11.71 -22.65 -27.42
N ASN A 174 -12.76 -21.84 -27.26
CA ASN A 174 -12.71 -20.39 -27.38
C ASN A 174 -12.97 -19.74 -26.03
N ALA A 175 -12.24 -18.66 -25.72
CA ALA A 175 -12.45 -17.84 -24.53
C ALA A 175 -12.61 -16.37 -24.89
N HIS A 176 -13.56 -15.71 -24.23
CA HIS A 176 -13.81 -14.28 -24.31
C HIS A 176 -13.87 -13.71 -22.90
N ALA A 177 -13.22 -12.58 -22.66
CA ALA A 177 -13.26 -11.87 -21.39
C ALA A 177 -13.60 -10.40 -21.60
N ILE A 178 -14.35 -9.83 -20.65
CA ILE A 178 -14.68 -8.41 -20.59
C ILE A 178 -13.94 -7.83 -19.38
N LEU A 179 -13.20 -6.75 -19.61
CA LEU A 179 -12.47 -6.02 -18.58
C LEU A 179 -13.02 -4.60 -18.49
N GLU A 180 -13.21 -4.12 -17.27
CA GLU A 180 -13.63 -2.74 -17.01
C GLU A 180 -12.60 -2.02 -16.14
N SER A 181 -12.43 -0.72 -16.37
CA SER A 181 -11.59 0.11 -15.51
C SER A 181 -12.19 0.21 -14.10
N HIS A 182 -11.37 0.02 -13.09
CA HIS A 182 -11.72 0.33 -11.71
C HIS A 182 -11.23 1.73 -11.33
N THR A 183 -12.16 2.61 -10.95
CA THR A 183 -11.83 3.89 -10.31
C THR A 183 -12.08 3.72 -8.81
N PRO A 184 -11.04 3.54 -7.98
CA PRO A 184 -11.24 3.40 -6.55
C PRO A 184 -11.85 4.69 -5.99
N ALA A 185 -12.79 4.54 -5.06
CA ALA A 185 -13.30 5.68 -4.32
C ALA A 185 -12.12 6.39 -3.65
N GLN A 186 -11.95 7.69 -3.90
CA GLN A 186 -10.91 8.48 -3.25
C GLN A 186 -11.24 8.57 -1.76
N CYS A 187 -10.60 7.71 -0.97
CA CYS A 187 -10.61 7.86 0.48
C CYS A 187 -9.62 8.98 0.81
N GLN A 188 -10.11 10.22 0.93
CA GLN A 188 -9.28 11.32 1.40
C GLN A 188 -8.89 11.06 2.85
N VAL A 189 -7.71 10.50 3.06
CA VAL A 189 -7.11 10.48 4.39
C VAL A 189 -6.57 11.90 4.63
N PRO A 190 -6.96 12.56 5.75
CA PRO A 190 -6.41 13.87 6.09
C PRO A 190 -4.89 13.83 6.06
N GLY A 191 -4.26 14.92 5.58
CA GLY A 191 -2.86 15.05 5.17
C GLY A 191 -1.76 14.82 6.22
N VAL A 192 -1.91 13.83 7.09
CA VAL A 192 -0.85 13.32 7.96
C VAL A 192 0.10 12.50 7.09
N THR A 193 1.15 13.18 6.61
CA THR A 193 2.25 12.62 5.82
C THR A 193 3.34 11.99 6.68
N VAL A 194 3.29 12.19 8.00
CA VAL A 194 4.30 11.68 8.93
C VAL A 194 4.17 10.16 9.08
N ALA A 195 5.24 9.45 8.77
CA ALA A 195 5.36 8.02 9.02
C ALA A 195 5.82 7.79 10.47
N PHE A 196 4.91 7.33 11.33
CA PHE A 196 5.23 6.95 12.72
C PHE A 196 5.77 5.51 12.83
N ALA A 197 5.48 4.68 11.83
CA ALA A 197 5.93 3.29 11.78
C ALA A 197 7.27 3.19 11.05
N PRO A 198 8.17 2.27 11.47
CA PRO A 198 9.40 2.01 10.74
C PRO A 198 9.10 1.38 9.38
N PHE A 199 9.98 1.63 8.42
CA PHE A 199 10.03 0.92 7.15
C PHE A 199 10.63 -0.46 7.38
N VAL A 200 9.82 -1.50 7.21
CA VAL A 200 10.22 -2.90 7.46
C VAL A 200 10.59 -3.57 6.14
N PHE A 201 11.83 -4.04 6.05
CA PHE A 201 12.33 -4.78 4.90
C PHE A 201 12.67 -6.20 5.33
N SER A 202 12.26 -7.19 4.55
CA SER A 202 12.67 -8.56 4.80
C SER A 202 12.88 -9.32 3.50
N ALA A 203 13.80 -10.28 3.51
CA ALA A 203 14.06 -11.15 2.38
C ALA A 203 14.49 -12.56 2.84
N ALA A 204 14.46 -13.51 1.90
CA ALA A 204 14.85 -14.90 2.18
C ALA A 204 16.35 -15.07 2.47
N SER A 205 17.19 -14.12 2.04
CA SER A 205 18.63 -14.12 2.29
C SER A 205 19.16 -12.69 2.45
N GLU A 206 20.35 -12.55 3.02
CA GLU A 206 21.02 -11.26 3.16
C GLU A 206 21.37 -10.61 1.80
N ASN A 207 21.77 -11.41 0.82
CA ASN A 207 22.02 -10.92 -0.55
C ASN A 207 20.74 -10.38 -1.20
N SER A 208 19.61 -11.08 -1.03
CA SER A 208 18.31 -10.62 -1.51
C SER A 208 17.86 -9.35 -0.79
N LEU A 209 18.14 -9.24 0.52
CA LEU A 209 17.86 -8.02 1.28
C LEU A 209 18.69 -6.85 0.74
N ARG A 210 19.98 -7.06 0.45
CA ARG A 210 20.86 -6.04 -0.14
C ARG A 210 20.32 -5.52 -1.47
N ALA A 211 19.97 -6.42 -2.38
CA ALA A 211 19.39 -6.06 -3.67
C ALA A 211 18.07 -5.30 -3.48
N TYR A 212 17.20 -5.76 -2.57
CA TYR A 212 15.93 -5.11 -2.30
C TYR A 212 16.10 -3.69 -1.73
N LEU A 213 17.01 -3.48 -0.77
CA LEU A 213 17.27 -2.15 -0.22
C LEU A 213 17.84 -1.20 -1.28
N SER A 214 18.70 -1.68 -2.18
CA SER A 214 19.25 -0.89 -3.29
C SER A 214 18.16 -0.49 -4.29
N GLU A 215 17.33 -1.43 -4.74
CA GLU A 215 16.23 -1.16 -5.67
C GLU A 215 15.20 -0.21 -5.03
N PHE A 216 14.92 -0.40 -3.74
CA PHE A 216 14.00 0.45 -3.00
C PHE A 216 14.54 1.87 -2.82
N HIS A 217 15.84 2.01 -2.55
CA HIS A 217 16.51 3.31 -2.53
C HIS A 217 16.34 4.05 -3.87
N ASP A 218 16.60 3.36 -4.99
CA ASP A 218 16.47 3.95 -6.32
C ASP A 218 15.02 4.32 -6.64
N TYR A 219 14.06 3.48 -6.21
CA TYR A 219 12.64 3.78 -6.30
C TYR A 219 12.27 5.05 -5.54
N VAL A 220 12.71 5.22 -4.28
CA VAL A 220 12.42 6.42 -3.49
C VAL A 220 13.03 7.67 -4.12
N ARG A 221 14.23 7.58 -4.70
CA ARG A 221 14.85 8.72 -5.41
C ARG A 221 14.17 9.08 -6.72
N ALA A 222 13.57 8.11 -7.40
CA ALA A 222 12.93 8.34 -8.69
C ALA A 222 11.49 8.88 -8.58
N ASN A 223 10.89 8.87 -7.39
CA ASN A 223 9.48 9.23 -7.18
C ASN A 223 9.35 10.25 -6.04
N ASP A 224 9.16 11.52 -6.41
CA ASP A 224 9.04 12.65 -5.47
C ASP A 224 7.65 12.73 -4.79
N ASP A 225 6.64 12.06 -5.34
CA ASP A 225 5.24 12.12 -4.93
C ASP A 225 4.82 10.98 -3.98
N ILE A 226 5.79 10.25 -3.42
CA ILE A 226 5.51 9.13 -2.54
C ILE A 226 4.95 9.57 -1.18
N ASN A 227 3.93 8.84 -0.72
CA ASN A 227 3.46 8.95 0.65
C ASN A 227 4.19 7.92 1.53
N LEU A 228 5.11 8.41 2.37
CA LEU A 228 5.90 7.60 3.27
C LEU A 228 5.08 6.75 4.24
N ARG A 229 3.91 7.25 4.67
CA ARG A 229 2.99 6.49 5.52
C ARG A 229 2.44 5.27 4.79
N ASP A 230 2.03 5.43 3.54
CA ASP A 230 1.47 4.35 2.72
C ASP A 230 2.55 3.31 2.38
N ILE A 231 3.79 3.77 2.19
CA ILE A 231 4.95 2.88 2.05
C ILE A 231 5.15 2.08 3.34
N ALA A 232 5.26 2.72 4.50
CA ALA A 232 5.48 2.03 5.77
C ALA A 232 4.36 1.01 6.04
N TYR A 233 3.09 1.38 5.77
CA TYR A 233 1.95 0.47 5.85
C TYR A 233 2.06 -0.69 4.85
N THR A 234 2.42 -0.43 3.59
CA THR A 234 2.53 -1.47 2.56
C THR A 234 3.64 -2.47 2.90
N LEU A 235 4.80 -1.97 3.35
CA LEU A 235 5.92 -2.79 3.79
C LEU A 235 5.56 -3.68 4.99
N TYR A 236 4.78 -3.14 5.94
CA TYR A 236 4.39 -3.88 7.14
C TYR A 236 3.21 -4.85 6.90
N ALA A 237 2.12 -4.39 6.28
CA ALA A 237 0.85 -5.11 6.22
C ALA A 237 0.57 -5.81 4.88
N ARG A 238 1.26 -5.41 3.80
CA ARG A 238 0.98 -5.87 2.42
C ARG A 238 2.17 -6.60 1.78
N ARG A 239 3.10 -7.07 2.60
CA ARG A 239 4.25 -7.88 2.20
C ARG A 239 4.37 -9.09 3.11
N THR A 240 4.87 -10.18 2.53
CA THR A 240 5.24 -11.37 3.30
C THR A 240 6.50 -11.04 4.11
N PHE A 241 6.49 -11.41 5.39
CA PHE A 241 7.67 -11.30 6.24
C PHE A 241 8.61 -12.51 6.05
N HIS A 242 9.90 -12.26 5.88
CA HIS A 242 10.92 -13.27 5.66
C HIS A 242 11.96 -13.31 6.79
N GLN A 243 12.82 -14.34 6.77
CA GLN A 243 13.71 -14.64 7.89
C GLN A 243 14.75 -13.56 8.19
N VAL A 244 15.32 -12.93 7.16
CA VAL A 244 16.32 -11.86 7.31
C VAL A 244 15.60 -10.53 7.17
N ALA A 245 15.60 -9.74 8.24
CA ALA A 245 14.84 -8.50 8.28
C ALA A 245 15.65 -7.32 8.82
N THR A 246 15.32 -6.12 8.36
CA THR A 246 15.80 -4.87 8.93
C THR A 246 14.68 -3.85 8.97
N THR A 247 14.79 -2.92 9.92
CA THR A 247 13.90 -1.77 10.04
C THR A 247 14.70 -0.48 9.87
N ILE A 248 14.10 0.52 9.24
CA ILE A 248 14.65 1.87 9.14
C ILE A 248 13.55 2.85 9.57
N SER A 249 13.88 3.80 10.44
CA SER A 249 12.96 4.89 10.81
C SER A 249 13.43 6.17 10.14
N ALA A 250 12.53 6.88 9.45
CA ALA A 250 12.83 8.16 8.79
C ALA A 250 11.58 9.03 8.72
N GLY A 251 11.74 10.34 8.93
CA GLY A 251 10.67 11.33 8.84
C GLY A 251 10.51 11.95 7.46
N SER A 252 11.44 11.70 6.53
CA SER A 252 11.39 12.19 5.15
C SER A 252 12.01 11.20 4.15
N ALA A 253 11.70 11.36 2.85
CA ALA A 253 12.24 10.51 1.79
C ALA A 253 13.77 10.64 1.69
N ASN A 254 14.29 11.86 1.84
CA ASN A 254 15.74 12.11 1.86
C ASN A 254 16.43 11.44 3.04
N GLU A 255 15.82 11.49 4.23
CA GLU A 255 16.36 10.81 5.41
C GLU A 255 16.32 9.28 5.24
N LEU A 256 15.25 8.76 4.63
CA LEU A 256 15.12 7.33 4.32
C LEU A 256 16.22 6.87 3.36
N CYS A 257 16.43 7.60 2.25
CA CYS A 257 17.51 7.32 1.31
C CYS A 257 18.88 7.38 1.99
N THR A 258 19.13 8.42 2.80
CA THR A 258 20.40 8.58 3.52
C THR A 258 20.66 7.39 4.46
N LYS A 259 19.63 6.93 5.19
CA LYS A 259 19.75 5.78 6.10
C LYS A 259 19.88 4.45 5.35
N LEU A 260 19.24 4.30 4.21
CA LEU A 260 19.44 3.15 3.31
C LEU A 260 20.88 3.08 2.82
N ASP A 261 21.42 4.21 2.32
CA ASP A 261 22.81 4.32 1.86
C ASP A 261 23.81 4.01 2.97
N GLN A 262 23.65 4.62 4.15
CA GLN A 262 24.50 4.36 5.32
C GLN A 262 24.52 2.87 5.67
N LYS A 263 23.36 2.23 5.66
CA LYS A 263 23.24 0.82 6.00
C LYS A 263 23.87 -0.10 4.96
N LEU A 264 23.70 0.21 3.68
CA LEU A 264 24.33 -0.53 2.58
C LEU A 264 25.86 -0.41 2.61
N GLN A 265 26.37 0.80 2.89
CA GLN A 265 27.80 1.10 2.98
C GLN A 265 28.47 0.44 4.20
N ALA A 266 27.80 0.46 5.35
CA ALA A 266 28.29 -0.15 6.59
C ALA A 266 28.51 -1.66 6.39
N ALA A 267 27.49 -2.36 5.89
CA ALA A 267 27.55 -3.78 5.56
C ALA A 267 28.46 -4.14 4.35
N GLN A 268 29.02 -3.15 3.65
CA GLN A 268 30.04 -3.36 2.62
C GLN A 268 31.46 -3.15 3.18
N SER A 269 31.60 -2.22 4.13
CA SER A 269 32.88 -1.84 4.73
C SER A 269 33.34 -2.82 5.81
N ASP A 270 32.40 -3.43 6.53
CA ASP A 270 32.66 -4.46 7.53
C ASP A 270 31.90 -5.76 7.21
N PRO A 271 32.59 -6.84 6.78
CA PRO A 271 31.97 -8.14 6.56
C PRO A 271 31.34 -8.78 7.80
N GLY A 272 31.66 -8.30 9.00
CA GLY A 272 31.04 -8.71 10.26
C GLY A 272 29.74 -7.98 10.58
N GLU A 273 29.43 -6.89 9.89
CA GLU A 273 28.21 -6.11 10.09
C GLU A 273 27.05 -6.67 9.27
N ALA A 274 26.13 -7.38 9.94
CA ALA A 274 24.97 -7.96 9.29
C ALA A 274 24.01 -6.86 8.79
N LEU A 275 23.58 -6.97 7.53
CA LEU A 275 22.62 -6.03 6.94
C LEU A 275 21.22 -6.14 7.58
N GLY A 276 20.89 -7.30 8.14
CA GLY A 276 19.63 -7.55 8.82
C GLY A 276 19.81 -8.54 9.96
N VAL A 277 18.80 -8.60 10.83
CA VAL A 277 18.71 -9.59 11.89
C VAL A 277 18.03 -10.83 11.33
N ARG A 278 18.65 -12.00 11.53
CA ARG A 278 18.05 -13.28 11.19
C ARG A 278 17.14 -13.73 12.33
N THR A 279 15.86 -13.87 12.05
CA THR A 279 14.89 -14.40 13.01
C THR A 279 15.14 -15.90 13.24
N LEU A 280 15.25 -16.29 14.51
CA LEU A 280 15.52 -17.67 14.94
C LEU A 280 14.25 -18.52 15.04
N HIS A 281 13.06 -17.95 14.85
CA HIS A 281 11.77 -18.63 14.98
C HIS A 281 11.22 -19.06 13.61
N GLN A 282 11.31 -20.36 13.30
CA GLN A 282 10.71 -20.98 12.11
C GLN A 282 9.99 -22.29 12.45
N GLY A 283 9.10 -22.25 13.45
CA GLY A 283 8.18 -23.36 13.73
C GLY A 283 6.75 -22.84 13.87
N PRO A 284 5.72 -23.59 13.47
CA PRO A 284 4.32 -23.25 13.75
C PRO A 284 4.00 -23.16 15.25
N ASP A 285 4.82 -23.78 16.12
CA ASP A 285 4.71 -23.73 17.59
C ASP A 285 5.52 -22.59 18.23
N ALA A 286 6.22 -21.80 17.41
CA ALA A 286 7.08 -20.73 17.88
C ALA A 286 6.19 -19.52 18.20
N GLY A 287 5.67 -19.49 19.44
CA GLY A 287 4.72 -18.48 19.92
C GLY A 287 5.23 -17.04 19.78
N SER A 288 4.33 -16.08 19.99
CA SER A 288 4.65 -14.66 20.01
C SER A 288 5.80 -14.37 20.99
N PRO A 289 6.72 -13.43 20.67
CA PRO A 289 7.79 -13.07 21.60
C PRO A 289 7.20 -12.61 22.93
N SER A 290 7.76 -13.08 24.04
CA SER A 290 7.37 -12.61 25.37
C SER A 290 7.98 -11.23 25.62
N ILE A 291 7.13 -10.23 25.85
CA ILE A 291 7.55 -8.84 26.02
C ILE A 291 7.37 -8.44 27.49
N LEU A 292 8.45 -7.96 28.12
CA LEU A 292 8.43 -7.37 29.46
C LEU A 292 8.25 -5.86 29.36
N GLY A 293 7.13 -5.34 29.86
CA GLY A 293 6.91 -3.90 30.00
C GLY A 293 7.66 -3.35 31.22
N VAL A 294 8.59 -2.42 31.02
CA VAL A 294 9.35 -1.77 32.10
C VAL A 294 8.94 -0.31 32.19
N PHE A 295 8.32 0.07 33.29
CA PHE A 295 7.72 1.40 33.50
C PHE A 295 8.59 2.26 34.42
N THR A 296 8.99 3.42 33.93
CA THR A 296 9.94 4.30 34.60
C THR A 296 9.27 5.08 35.74
N GLY A 297 10.02 5.25 36.83
CA GLY A 297 9.64 6.13 37.93
C GLY A 297 9.98 7.60 37.67
N GLN A 298 9.70 8.45 38.65
CA GLN A 298 10.17 9.82 38.66
C GLN A 298 11.71 9.86 38.62
N GLY A 299 12.26 10.70 37.74
CA GLY A 299 13.69 10.85 37.46
C GLY A 299 14.04 10.68 35.98
N ALA A 300 13.20 10.00 35.19
CA ALA A 300 13.41 9.75 33.76
C ALA A 300 12.83 10.83 32.84
N GLN A 301 12.09 11.80 33.38
CA GLN A 301 11.47 12.86 32.60
C GLN A 301 12.47 13.89 32.08
N TRP A 302 12.13 14.46 30.93
CA TRP A 302 12.88 15.52 30.28
C TRP A 302 11.92 16.54 29.67
N ALA A 303 12.37 17.79 29.53
CA ALA A 303 11.56 18.86 28.97
C ALA A 303 11.20 18.55 27.52
N ARG A 304 9.95 18.76 27.11
CA ARG A 304 9.39 18.38 25.80
C ARG A 304 9.16 16.89 25.55
N MET A 305 9.21 16.04 26.57
CA MET A 305 8.87 14.62 26.39
C MET A 305 7.48 14.45 25.77
N GLY A 306 7.38 13.71 24.66
CA GLY A 306 6.12 13.49 23.94
C GLY A 306 5.61 14.67 23.10
N SER A 307 6.28 15.83 23.10
CA SER A 307 5.88 17.04 22.36
C SER A 307 5.72 16.80 20.86
N ASP A 308 6.64 16.05 20.25
CA ASP A 308 6.59 15.76 18.81
C ASP A 308 5.36 14.92 18.45
N LEU A 309 5.01 13.94 19.30
CA LEU A 309 3.81 13.12 19.12
C LEU A 309 2.54 13.95 19.25
N ILE A 310 2.47 14.86 20.23
CA ILE A 310 1.33 15.79 20.40
C ILE A 310 1.13 16.64 19.15
N THR A 311 2.23 17.14 18.59
CA THR A 311 2.20 18.07 17.45
C THR A 311 1.85 17.37 16.14
N SER A 312 2.37 16.16 15.95
CA SER A 312 2.27 15.44 14.67
C SER A 312 1.14 14.42 14.59
N SER A 313 0.62 13.92 15.72
CA SER A 313 -0.41 12.88 15.78
C SER A 313 -1.68 13.38 16.46
N PRO A 314 -2.78 13.58 15.71
CA PRO A 314 -4.09 13.92 16.28
C PRO A 314 -4.58 12.89 17.30
N VAL A 315 -4.23 11.61 17.11
CA VAL A 315 -4.60 10.53 18.04
C VAL A 315 -3.85 10.70 19.37
N ALA A 316 -2.55 10.96 19.32
CA ALA A 316 -1.75 11.18 20.53
C ALA A 316 -2.22 12.41 21.31
N ARG A 317 -2.50 13.50 20.58
CA ARG A 317 -3.08 14.72 21.15
C ARG A 317 -4.42 14.45 21.85
N HIS A 318 -5.33 13.73 21.19
CA HIS A 318 -6.64 13.38 21.77
C HIS A 318 -6.54 12.55 23.05
N VAL A 319 -5.58 11.62 23.12
CA VAL A 319 -5.33 10.85 24.35
C VAL A 319 -4.97 11.78 25.51
N LEU A 320 -4.07 12.74 25.27
CA LEU A 320 -3.60 13.66 26.32
C LEU A 320 -4.66 14.72 26.67
N GLU A 321 -5.44 15.20 25.70
CA GLU A 321 -6.60 16.09 25.93
C GLU A 321 -7.63 15.43 26.83
N LYS A 322 -7.89 14.13 26.67
CA LYS A 322 -8.77 13.39 27.59
C LYS A 322 -8.22 13.38 29.01
N LEU A 323 -6.92 13.11 29.19
CA LEU A 323 -6.31 13.09 30.52
C LEU A 323 -6.35 14.47 31.19
N GLU A 324 -6.07 15.52 30.43
CA GLU A 324 -6.19 16.91 30.91
C GLU A 324 -7.63 17.24 31.31
N ALA A 325 -8.61 16.90 30.47
CA ALA A 325 -10.02 17.11 30.78
C ALA A 325 -10.46 16.43 32.09
N ARG A 326 -9.87 15.27 32.43
CA ARG A 326 -10.13 14.62 33.72
C ARG A 326 -9.52 15.35 34.91
N LEU A 327 -8.39 16.03 34.74
CA LEU A 327 -7.82 16.90 35.78
C LEU A 327 -8.64 18.19 35.95
N SER A 328 -9.20 18.74 34.87
CA SER A 328 -10.10 19.90 34.94
C SER A 328 -11.45 19.61 35.62
N GLN A 329 -11.77 18.35 35.86
CA GLN A 329 -13.00 17.90 36.55
C GLN A 329 -12.78 17.58 38.04
N LEU A 330 -11.58 17.83 38.57
CA LEU A 330 -11.30 17.68 40.01
C LEU A 330 -12.10 18.72 40.83
N PRO A 331 -12.26 18.50 42.15
CA PRO A 331 -12.84 19.51 43.04
C PRO A 331 -12.14 20.86 42.87
N GLN A 332 -12.88 21.97 42.98
CA GLN A 332 -12.38 23.32 42.68
C GLN A 332 -11.08 23.68 43.43
N THR A 333 -10.87 23.12 44.62
CA THR A 333 -9.65 23.32 45.44
C THR A 333 -8.41 22.64 44.86
N ASP A 334 -8.60 21.63 44.01
CA ASP A 334 -7.57 20.70 43.54
C ASP A 334 -7.39 20.76 42.01
N ILE A 335 -8.11 21.64 41.31
CA ILE A 335 -7.90 21.84 39.88
C ILE A 335 -6.50 22.41 39.66
N PRO A 336 -5.66 21.81 38.79
CA PRO A 336 -4.34 22.34 38.51
C PRO A 336 -4.43 23.73 37.86
N SER A 337 -3.58 24.65 38.33
CA SER A 337 -3.43 25.98 37.74
C SER A 337 -2.59 25.99 36.45
N TRP A 338 -2.33 24.81 35.87
CA TRP A 338 -1.44 24.57 34.75
C TRP A 338 -2.08 23.57 33.79
N SER A 339 -1.73 23.65 32.51
CA SER A 339 -2.16 22.71 31.48
C SER A 339 -1.13 21.61 31.29
N LEU A 340 -1.61 20.36 31.23
CA LEU A 340 -0.82 19.18 30.92
C LEU A 340 -0.21 19.28 29.52
N LEU A 341 -1.00 19.68 28.53
CA LEU A 341 -0.55 19.84 27.15
C LEU A 341 0.46 20.97 27.00
N GLU A 342 0.27 22.09 27.69
CA GLU A 342 1.22 23.21 27.67
C GLU A 342 2.55 22.83 28.33
N GLU A 343 2.52 22.21 29.51
CA GLU A 343 3.76 21.81 30.21
C GLU A 343 4.59 20.80 29.40
N LEU A 344 3.95 19.87 28.67
CA LEU A 344 4.66 18.94 27.77
C LEU A 344 5.28 19.62 26.54
N GLN A 345 4.92 20.85 26.23
CA GLN A 345 5.46 21.62 25.10
C GLN A 345 6.49 22.67 25.51
N LYS A 346 6.74 22.86 26.82
CA LYS A 346 7.72 23.84 27.31
C LYS A 346 9.16 23.38 27.06
N ASP A 347 9.97 24.30 26.56
CA ASP A 347 11.42 24.14 26.45
C ASP A 347 12.09 24.03 27.82
N ALA A 348 13.29 23.45 27.85
CA ALA A 348 14.05 23.21 29.09
C ALA A 348 14.26 24.48 29.94
N SER A 349 14.34 25.66 29.32
CA SER A 349 14.53 26.95 30.02
C SER A 349 13.32 27.41 30.83
N SER A 350 12.11 26.95 30.50
CA SER A 350 10.85 27.37 31.13
C SER A 350 10.07 26.21 31.77
N SER A 351 10.56 24.98 31.58
CA SER A 351 9.89 23.77 32.02
C SER A 351 9.98 23.59 33.53
N ARG A 352 8.87 23.21 34.15
CA ARG A 352 8.76 22.85 35.57
C ARG A 352 8.84 21.35 35.80
N ILE A 353 9.29 20.59 34.81
CA ILE A 353 9.31 19.11 34.78
C ILE A 353 10.16 18.48 35.91
N GLY A 354 10.98 19.26 36.62
CA GLY A 354 11.69 18.83 37.82
C GLY A 354 10.85 18.86 39.11
N GLU A 355 9.74 19.61 39.13
CA GLU A 355 8.86 19.72 40.29
C GLU A 355 7.95 18.50 40.38
N ALA A 356 7.96 17.78 41.51
CA ALA A 356 7.16 16.55 41.67
C ALA A 356 5.65 16.70 41.35
N PRO A 357 4.96 17.80 41.71
CA PRO A 357 3.56 18.02 41.32
C PRO A 357 3.31 18.08 39.81
N ILE A 358 4.34 18.41 39.02
CA ILE A 358 4.29 18.47 37.55
C ILE A 358 4.83 17.17 36.96
N ALA A 359 6.00 16.72 37.42
CA ALA A 359 6.70 15.55 36.90
C ALA A 359 5.84 14.28 36.94
N GLN A 360 5.17 14.00 38.07
CA GLN A 360 4.44 12.75 38.25
C GLN A 360 3.24 12.58 37.30
N PRO A 361 2.29 13.54 37.21
CA PRO A 361 1.20 13.43 36.24
C PRO A 361 1.69 13.43 34.79
N LEU A 362 2.72 14.23 34.44
CA LEU A 362 3.24 14.26 33.08
C LEU A 362 3.92 12.94 32.69
N CYS A 363 4.74 12.35 33.55
CA CYS A 363 5.34 11.03 33.32
C CYS A 363 4.27 9.97 33.09
N THR A 364 3.22 10.00 33.91
CA THR A 364 2.12 9.02 33.84
C THR A 364 1.34 9.20 32.54
N ALA A 365 1.04 10.44 32.15
CA ALA A 365 0.34 10.74 30.90
C ALA A 365 1.13 10.27 29.66
N VAL A 366 2.44 10.49 29.63
CA VAL A 366 3.31 10.01 28.53
C VAL A 366 3.39 8.49 28.51
N GLN A 367 3.49 7.83 29.68
CA GLN A 367 3.48 6.37 29.73
C GLN A 367 2.13 5.78 29.31
N ILE A 368 1.01 6.39 29.68
CA ILE A 368 -0.32 6.03 29.16
C ILE A 368 -0.35 6.13 27.64
N LEU A 369 0.12 7.25 27.07
CA LEU A 369 0.19 7.42 25.61
C LEU A 369 1.06 6.33 24.95
N GLN A 370 2.22 6.01 25.53
CA GLN A 370 3.09 4.94 25.01
C GLN A 370 2.41 3.57 25.05
N ILE A 371 1.71 3.25 26.13
CA ILE A 371 0.92 2.00 26.24
C ILE A 371 -0.13 1.93 25.13
N GLU A 372 -0.87 3.02 24.89
CA GLU A 372 -1.89 3.06 23.85
C GLU A 372 -1.30 2.88 22.45
N LEU A 373 -0.14 3.50 22.17
CA LEU A 373 0.56 3.32 20.89
C LEU A 373 1.06 1.88 20.71
N LEU A 374 1.59 1.25 21.76
CA LEU A 374 2.03 -0.14 21.72
C LEU A 374 0.86 -1.10 21.51
N ARG A 375 -0.26 -0.91 22.22
CA ARG A 375 -1.49 -1.67 22.00
C ARG A 375 -2.02 -1.52 20.58
N ALA A 376 -2.02 -0.29 20.04
CA ALA A 376 -2.42 -0.04 18.66
C ALA A 376 -1.51 -0.72 17.63
N ALA A 377 -0.24 -0.95 17.99
CA ALA A 377 0.71 -1.73 17.20
C ALA A 377 0.59 -3.26 17.40
N GLY A 378 -0.39 -3.73 18.19
CA GLY A 378 -0.59 -5.15 18.50
C GLY A 378 0.42 -5.73 19.49
N ILE A 379 1.12 -4.88 20.26
CA ILE A 379 2.07 -5.32 21.27
C ILE A 379 1.34 -5.58 22.59
N GLU A 380 1.48 -6.80 23.09
CA GLU A 380 0.99 -7.22 24.40
C GLU A 380 2.16 -7.56 25.33
N PHE A 381 2.05 -7.17 26.60
CA PHE A 381 3.05 -7.47 27.60
C PHE A 381 2.75 -8.81 28.27
N THR A 382 3.73 -9.71 28.31
CA THR A 382 3.64 -10.98 29.05
C THR A 382 3.85 -10.76 30.55
N ALA A 383 4.70 -9.81 30.90
CA ALA A 383 4.94 -9.38 32.27
C ALA A 383 5.20 -7.88 32.29
N MET A 384 4.99 -7.25 33.44
CA MET A 384 5.20 -5.82 33.61
C MET A 384 5.81 -5.52 34.97
N VAL A 385 6.76 -4.60 35.01
CA VAL A 385 7.39 -4.11 36.24
C VAL A 385 7.45 -2.59 36.20
N GLY A 386 7.13 -1.96 37.32
CA GLY A 386 7.15 -0.51 37.45
C GLY A 386 8.01 -0.09 38.61
N HIS A 387 8.80 0.97 38.42
CA HIS A 387 9.58 1.55 39.51
C HIS A 387 8.82 2.73 40.12
N SER A 388 8.39 2.61 41.39
CA SER A 388 7.80 3.70 42.18
C SER A 388 6.57 4.37 41.54
N SER A 389 6.68 5.48 40.82
CA SER A 389 5.55 6.08 40.07
C SER A 389 5.20 5.33 38.80
N GLY A 390 6.13 4.54 38.26
CA GLY A 390 5.87 3.65 37.13
C GLY A 390 4.82 2.57 37.44
N GLU A 391 4.61 2.21 38.72
CA GLU A 391 3.56 1.26 39.10
C GLU A 391 2.15 1.75 38.79
N ILE A 392 1.93 3.07 38.72
CA ILE A 392 0.64 3.64 38.30
C ILE A 392 0.39 3.30 36.83
N ALA A 393 1.41 3.42 35.98
CA ALA A 393 1.34 3.05 34.58
C ALA A 393 1.19 1.54 34.40
N VAL A 394 1.84 0.71 35.23
CA VAL A 394 1.64 -0.75 35.25
C VAL A 394 0.19 -1.09 35.59
N ALA A 395 -0.40 -0.47 36.62
CA ALA A 395 -1.78 -0.73 37.02
C ALA A 395 -2.76 -0.39 35.88
N TYR A 396 -2.48 0.68 35.11
CA TYR A 396 -3.23 1.00 33.91
C TYR A 396 -2.99 0.00 32.76
N ALA A 397 -1.73 -0.37 32.51
CA ALA A 397 -1.36 -1.32 31.46
C ALA A 397 -1.98 -2.71 31.71
N ALA A 398 -2.11 -3.12 32.98
CA ALA A 398 -2.77 -4.33 33.45
C ALA A 398 -4.30 -4.22 33.54
N ALA A 399 -4.88 -3.07 33.17
CA ALA A 399 -6.31 -2.78 33.26
C ALA A 399 -6.93 -2.89 34.67
N PHE A 400 -6.12 -2.74 35.72
CA PHE A 400 -6.63 -2.66 37.11
C PHE A 400 -7.23 -1.30 37.44
N ILE A 401 -6.79 -0.26 36.74
CA ILE A 401 -7.32 1.10 36.86
C ILE A 401 -7.55 1.70 35.47
N SER A 402 -8.48 2.64 35.37
CA SER A 402 -8.68 3.41 34.14
C SER A 402 -7.54 4.42 33.92
N ALA A 403 -7.38 4.91 32.68
CA ALA A 403 -6.44 5.99 32.38
C ALA A 403 -6.76 7.27 33.20
N GLU A 404 -8.06 7.47 33.46
CA GLU A 404 -8.58 8.61 34.20
C GLU A 404 -8.22 8.53 35.70
N ASP A 405 -8.30 7.34 36.29
CA ASP A 405 -7.89 7.12 37.66
C ASP A 405 -6.37 7.18 37.80
N ALA A 406 -5.64 6.62 36.82
CA ALA A 406 -4.19 6.68 36.78
C ALA A 406 -3.66 8.13 36.79
N ILE A 407 -4.20 9.01 35.95
CA ILE A 407 -3.77 10.42 35.94
C ILE A 407 -4.13 11.16 37.23
N ARG A 408 -5.27 10.84 37.85
CA ARG A 408 -5.68 11.41 39.14
C ARG A 408 -4.77 10.96 40.28
N ILE A 409 -4.47 9.66 40.36
CA ILE A 409 -3.56 9.10 41.35
C ILE A 409 -2.17 9.75 41.22
N ALA A 410 -1.66 9.87 40.00
CA ALA A 410 -0.38 10.52 39.74
C ALA A 410 -0.38 12.00 40.12
N TYR A 411 -1.47 12.72 39.81
CA TYR A 411 -1.64 14.12 40.18
C TYR A 411 -1.63 14.32 41.69
N TYR A 412 -2.49 13.61 42.44
CA TYR A 412 -2.56 13.76 43.90
C TYR A 412 -1.29 13.32 44.61
N ARG A 413 -0.64 12.26 44.12
CA ARG A 413 0.67 11.82 44.63
C ARG A 413 1.74 12.88 44.44
N GLY A 414 1.75 13.57 43.29
CA GLY A 414 2.63 14.72 43.04
C GLY A 414 2.29 15.92 43.92
N LEU A 415 1.00 16.31 43.97
CA LEU A 415 0.51 17.46 44.74
C LEU A 415 0.88 17.36 46.22
N HIS A 416 0.71 16.19 46.82
CA HIS A 416 0.98 15.96 48.23
C HIS A 416 2.41 15.52 48.54
N SER A 417 3.29 15.36 47.55
CA SER A 417 4.67 14.94 47.79
C SER A 417 5.43 15.93 48.69
N GLY A 418 5.08 17.21 48.63
CA GLY A 418 5.66 18.25 49.48
C GLY A 418 5.35 18.11 50.97
N LEU A 419 4.37 17.27 51.34
CA LEU A 419 4.03 16.96 52.74
C LEU A 419 5.00 15.96 53.36
N ALA A 420 5.78 15.23 52.56
CA ALA A 420 6.79 14.28 53.02
C ALA A 420 8.02 15.00 53.59
N ARG A 421 7.86 15.57 54.80
CA ARG A 421 8.89 16.31 55.54
C ARG A 421 9.13 15.69 56.91
N GLY A 422 10.33 15.89 57.45
CA GLY A 422 10.66 15.49 58.82
C GLY A 422 9.82 16.24 59.86
N ARG A 423 9.84 15.80 61.13
CA ARG A 423 9.05 16.37 62.24
C ARG A 423 9.17 17.89 62.43
N ARG A 424 10.26 18.49 61.95
CA ARG A 424 10.53 19.95 62.00
C ARG A 424 10.41 20.64 60.63
N GLY A 425 9.75 20.02 59.66
CA GLY A 425 9.60 20.55 58.29
C GLY A 425 10.84 20.38 57.40
N GLN A 426 11.81 19.56 57.81
CA GLN A 426 13.03 19.30 57.06
C GLN A 426 12.73 18.57 55.74
N PRO A 427 13.34 18.96 54.60
CA PRO A 427 13.18 18.24 53.35
C PRO A 427 13.83 16.86 53.44
N GLY A 428 13.18 15.86 52.83
CA GLY A 428 13.82 14.57 52.56
C GLY A 428 14.78 14.66 51.37
N ALA A 429 15.76 13.75 51.31
CA ALA A 429 16.67 13.58 50.19
C ALA A 429 16.87 12.10 49.87
N MET A 430 17.23 11.80 48.63
CA MET A 430 17.57 10.45 48.16
C MET A 430 18.96 10.47 47.54
N MET A 431 19.71 9.37 47.68
CA MET A 431 21.05 9.21 47.11
C MET A 431 21.16 7.84 46.43
N ALA A 432 21.69 7.82 45.21
CA ALA A 432 22.09 6.58 44.55
C ALA A 432 23.45 6.16 45.09
N VAL A 433 23.58 4.91 45.55
CA VAL A 433 24.83 4.38 46.10
C VAL A 433 25.19 3.10 45.36
N GLN A 434 26.34 3.11 44.67
CA GLN A 434 26.91 1.90 44.09
C GLN A 434 27.70 1.18 45.18
N ILE A 435 27.10 0.16 45.79
CA ILE A 435 27.76 -0.71 46.77
C ILE A 435 27.82 -2.13 46.17
N GLY A 436 28.99 -2.48 45.62
CA GLY A 436 29.27 -3.77 44.98
C GLY A 436 30.39 -3.61 43.95
N SER A 437 31.46 -4.40 44.09
CA SER A 437 32.54 -4.49 43.10
C SER A 437 32.03 -5.22 41.85
N THR A 438 32.29 -4.64 40.67
CA THR A 438 32.11 -5.25 39.34
C THR A 438 32.75 -6.62 39.23
#